data_AF-J2VW56-F1
#
_entry.id   AF-J2VW56-F1
#
_cell.length_a   1.000
_cell.length_b   1.000
_cell.length_c   1.000
_cell.angle_alpha   90.00
_cell.angle_beta   90.00
_cell.angle_gamma   90.00
#
_symmetry.space_group_name_H-M   'P 1'
#
loop_
_entity.id
_entity.type
_entity.pdbx_description
1 polymer ?
#
loop_
_entity_poly.entity_id
_entity_poly.type
_entity_poly.pdbx_seq_one_letter_code
_entity_poly.pdbx_strand_id
1 'polypeptide(L)'
;GMAGGRTFNDVDRPLAVQSGEFWLMHKLGGSIKLTNDGKVSVNSAVEINAAGPVINLTATGNVNVVAPSITLGAAGQALKSFITDAFIALFNSHTHTSTAAGTQTSNPTQQMNPAAHATSTVKGG
;
A
#
# COMPACT_ATOMS: atom_id res chain seq x y z
N GLY A 1 5.50 -16.09 28.66
CA GLY A 1 6.50 -15.87 29.73
C GLY A 1 7.30 -14.62 29.40
N MET A 2 7.71 -13.85 30.40
CA MET A 2 8.62 -12.71 30.21
C MET A 2 10.07 -13.19 30.31
N ALA A 3 10.86 -12.98 29.26
CA ALA A 3 12.29 -13.28 29.22
C ALA A 3 13.07 -11.96 29.35
N GLY A 4 13.12 -11.43 30.57
CA GLY A 4 13.84 -10.20 30.92
C GLY A 4 12.96 -9.04 31.38
N GLY A 5 13.47 -8.27 32.34
CA GLY A 5 12.92 -7.01 32.83
C GLY A 5 14.07 -6.09 33.22
N ARG A 6 13.86 -4.76 33.15
CA ARG A 6 14.79 -3.79 33.71
C ARG A 6 14.18 -3.25 35.01
N THR A 7 14.97 -3.24 36.07
CA THR A 7 14.63 -2.54 37.30
C THR A 7 14.98 -1.07 37.13
N PHE A 8 14.03 -0.19 37.43
CA PHE A 8 14.23 1.24 37.39
C PHE A 8 14.39 1.78 38.81
N ASN A 9 15.12 2.88 38.95
CA ASN A 9 15.34 3.58 40.23
C ASN A 9 15.29 5.11 39.99
N ASP A 10 15.62 5.89 41.01
CA ASP A 10 15.54 7.36 40.95
C ASP A 10 16.51 8.00 39.94
N VAL A 11 17.55 7.26 39.53
CA VAL A 11 18.53 7.60 38.49
C VAL A 11 18.15 6.95 37.15
N ASP A 12 17.93 5.64 37.14
CA ASP A 12 17.53 4.85 35.99
C ASP A 12 16.02 4.89 35.81
N ARG A 13 15.52 5.93 35.14
CA ARG A 13 14.09 6.10 34.92
C ARG A 13 13.59 5.24 33.76
N PRO A 14 12.35 4.71 33.84
CA PRO A 14 11.72 4.07 32.71
C PRO A 14 11.55 5.06 31.57
N LEU A 15 11.31 4.52 30.38
CA LEU A 15 10.90 5.34 29.26
C LEU A 15 9.67 6.16 29.68
N ALA A 16 9.72 7.48 29.51
CA ALA A 16 8.58 8.33 29.79
C ALA A 16 7.49 8.03 28.74
N VAL A 17 6.44 7.33 29.16
CA VAL A 17 5.27 7.00 28.36
C VAL A 17 4.08 7.72 28.99
N GLN A 18 3.25 8.37 28.17
CA GLN A 18 2.09 9.09 28.69
C GLN A 18 1.11 8.11 29.33
N SER A 19 0.46 8.53 30.42
CA SER A 19 -0.59 7.72 31.05
C SER A 19 -1.65 7.32 30.02
N GLY A 20 -2.03 6.05 30.00
CA GLY A 20 -2.99 5.48 29.04
C GLY A 20 -2.35 4.86 27.80
N GLU A 21 -1.05 5.06 27.57
CA GLU A 21 -0.36 4.49 26.41
C GLU A 21 0.37 3.18 26.73
N PHE A 22 0.56 2.34 25.71
CA PHE A 22 1.36 1.12 25.81
C PHE A 22 2.42 1.07 24.72
N TRP A 23 3.70 1.06 25.11
CA TRP A 23 4.83 1.12 24.18
C TRP A 23 5.77 -0.07 24.41
N LEU A 24 6.11 -0.77 23.33
CA LEU A 24 7.18 -1.77 23.26
C LEU A 24 8.28 -1.23 22.36
N MET A 25 9.49 -1.06 22.91
CA MET A 25 10.60 -0.41 22.22
C MET A 25 11.81 -1.36 22.14
N HIS A 26 12.40 -1.47 20.96
CA HIS A 26 13.67 -2.17 20.75
C HIS A 26 14.84 -1.17 20.74
N LYS A 27 16.00 -1.59 21.26
CA LYS A 27 17.20 -0.73 21.37
C LYS A 27 17.71 -0.19 20.03
N LEU A 28 17.39 -0.88 18.92
CA LEU A 28 17.78 -0.50 17.55
C LEU A 28 16.70 0.34 16.84
N GLY A 29 15.68 0.82 17.55
CA GLY A 29 14.69 1.77 17.01
C GLY A 29 13.35 1.19 16.57
N GLY A 30 13.21 -0.14 16.50
CA GLY A 30 11.90 -0.77 16.27
C GLY A 30 10.93 -0.52 17.42
N SER A 31 9.63 -0.35 17.13
CA SER A 31 8.62 -0.10 18.15
C SER A 31 7.22 -0.56 17.78
N ILE A 32 6.44 -0.88 18.82
CA ILE A 32 4.99 -1.05 18.76
C ILE A 32 4.38 -0.10 19.79
N LYS A 33 3.45 0.75 19.39
CA LYS A 33 2.84 1.77 20.27
C LYS A 33 1.32 1.81 20.10
N LEU A 34 0.61 1.85 21.23
CA LEU A 34 -0.79 2.22 21.34
C LEU A 34 -0.83 3.59 22.02
N THR A 35 -1.36 4.61 21.33
CA THR A 35 -1.36 6.00 21.79
C THR A 35 -2.76 6.50 22.13
N ASN A 36 -2.85 7.56 22.94
CA ASN A 36 -4.12 8.08 23.45
C ASN A 36 -5.03 8.72 22.37
N ASP A 37 -4.49 8.98 21.18
CA ASP A 37 -5.24 9.42 19.99
C ASP A 37 -5.92 8.27 19.23
N GLY A 38 -5.84 7.04 19.76
CA GLY A 38 -6.42 5.84 19.15
C GLY A 38 -5.56 5.20 18.06
N LYS A 39 -4.35 5.70 17.82
CA LYS A 39 -3.44 5.14 16.82
C LYS A 39 -2.71 3.91 17.37
N VAL A 40 -2.57 2.90 16.51
CA VAL A 40 -1.64 1.79 16.69
C VAL A 40 -0.52 1.94 15.66
N SER A 41 0.73 1.96 16.13
CA SER A 41 1.91 2.10 15.29
C SER A 41 2.79 0.87 15.42
N VAL A 42 3.18 0.27 14.29
CA VAL A 42 4.25 -0.73 14.19
C VAL A 42 5.33 -0.14 13.29
N ASN A 43 6.54 0.01 13.83
CA ASN A 43 7.66 0.59 13.12
C ASN A 43 8.90 -0.32 13.28
N SER A 44 9.66 -0.47 12.21
CA SER A 44 10.94 -1.18 12.21
C SER A 44 11.98 -0.34 11.49
N ALA A 45 13.22 -0.40 11.99
CA ALA A 45 14.36 0.24 11.35
C ALA A 45 14.84 -0.50 10.09
N VAL A 46 14.42 -1.76 9.91
CA VAL A 46 14.90 -2.64 8.82
C VAL A 46 13.71 -3.22 8.05
N GLU A 47 12.89 -4.04 8.70
CA GLU A 47 11.81 -4.78 8.03
C GLU A 47 10.64 -5.05 8.99
N ILE A 48 9.42 -5.04 8.45
CA ILE A 48 8.22 -5.61 9.08
C ILE A 48 7.78 -6.79 8.20
N ASN A 49 7.90 -8.01 8.70
CA ASN A 49 7.45 -9.21 8.00
C ASN A 49 6.10 -9.68 8.55
N ALA A 50 5.06 -9.68 7.70
CA ALA A 50 3.73 -10.19 8.01
C ALA A 50 3.45 -11.42 7.13
N ALA A 51 3.71 -12.61 7.68
CA ALA A 51 3.57 -13.86 6.97
C ALA A 51 2.41 -14.70 7.53
N GLY A 52 1.57 -15.20 6.64
CA GLY A 52 0.47 -16.10 6.94
C GLY A 52 -0.23 -16.52 5.65
N PRO A 53 -1.11 -17.53 5.67
CA PRO A 53 -1.85 -17.95 4.47
C PRO A 53 -2.69 -16.83 3.86
N VAL A 54 -3.20 -15.91 4.69
CA VAL A 54 -3.99 -14.74 4.26
C VAL A 54 -3.67 -13.56 5.17
N ILE A 55 -3.42 -12.39 4.56
CA ILE A 55 -3.34 -11.09 5.25
C ILE A 55 -4.42 -10.19 4.66
N ASN A 56 -5.42 -9.83 5.46
CA ASN A 56 -6.50 -8.94 5.05
C ASN A 56 -6.25 -7.52 5.57
N LEU A 57 -6.33 -6.52 4.69
CA LEU A 57 -6.28 -5.10 5.03
C LEU A 57 -7.61 -4.46 4.66
N THR A 58 -8.28 -3.83 5.63
CA THR A 58 -9.57 -3.15 5.42
C THR A 58 -9.50 -1.74 5.98
N ALA A 59 -9.69 -0.74 5.12
CA ALA A 59 -9.75 0.66 5.50
C ALA A 59 -10.96 1.33 4.82
N THR A 60 -11.69 2.17 5.57
CA THR A 60 -12.84 2.94 5.03
C THR A 60 -12.37 4.08 4.14
N GLY A 61 -11.28 4.75 4.53
CA GLY A 61 -10.56 5.76 3.76
C GLY A 61 -9.60 5.13 2.74
N ASN A 62 -8.34 4.95 3.13
CA ASN A 62 -7.25 4.60 2.22
C ASN A 62 -6.24 3.64 2.87
N VAL A 63 -5.54 2.86 2.03
CA VAL A 63 -4.28 2.18 2.38
C VAL A 63 -3.19 2.79 1.52
N ASN A 64 -2.22 3.44 2.15
CA ASN A 64 -1.13 4.14 1.44
C ASN A 64 0.13 3.28 1.48
N VAL A 65 0.68 2.94 0.30
CA VAL A 65 1.96 2.24 0.17
C VAL A 65 2.94 3.14 -0.58
N VAL A 66 4.00 3.57 0.09
CA VAL A 66 5.05 4.43 -0.49
C VAL A 66 6.34 3.64 -0.51
N ALA A 67 6.75 3.21 -1.70
CA ALA A 67 7.98 2.46 -1.91
C ALA A 67 8.52 2.71 -3.33
N PRO A 68 9.85 2.60 -3.56
CA PRO A 68 10.41 2.64 -4.91
C PRO A 68 9.87 1.54 -5.82
N SER A 69 9.49 0.40 -5.24
CA SER A 69 8.86 -0.72 -5.95
C SER A 69 7.88 -1.47 -5.04
N ILE A 70 6.82 -2.01 -5.64
CA ILE A 70 5.84 -2.89 -5.00
C ILE A 70 5.79 -4.18 -5.81
N THR A 71 6.17 -5.29 -5.19
CA THR A 71 6.11 -6.61 -5.85
C THR A 71 4.82 -7.31 -5.42
N LEU A 72 3.94 -7.59 -6.39
CA LEU A 72 2.69 -8.31 -6.17
C LEU A 72 2.85 -9.75 -6.70
N GLY A 73 2.91 -10.72 -5.79
CA GLY A 73 3.32 -12.11 -6.08
C GLY A 73 2.30 -12.99 -6.84
N ALA A 74 1.12 -12.46 -7.19
CA ALA A 74 0.08 -13.20 -7.92
C ALA A 74 0.15 -12.92 -9.43
N ALA A 75 1.19 -13.46 -10.07
CA ALA A 75 1.32 -13.48 -11.53
C ALA A 75 0.27 -14.43 -12.12
N GLY A 76 -0.78 -13.89 -12.76
CA GLY A 76 -1.71 -14.69 -13.55
C GLY A 76 -2.97 -13.96 -13.94
N GLN A 77 -3.71 -13.40 -12.98
CA GLN A 77 -4.99 -12.72 -13.26
C GLN A 77 -5.25 -11.48 -12.37
N ALA A 78 -4.61 -11.36 -11.20
CA ALA A 78 -4.82 -10.25 -10.27
C ALA A 78 -4.03 -8.97 -10.60
N LEU A 79 -2.89 -9.09 -11.30
CA LEU A 79 -2.07 -7.93 -11.72
C LEU A 79 -2.65 -7.12 -12.89
N LYS A 80 -3.71 -7.60 -13.57
CA LYS A 80 -4.32 -6.89 -14.70
C LYS A 80 -5.03 -5.58 -14.30
N SER A 81 -4.95 -5.22 -13.02
CA SER A 81 -5.83 -4.30 -12.32
C SER A 81 -5.08 -3.03 -11.86
N PHE A 82 -4.44 -2.32 -12.79
CA PHE A 82 -4.03 -0.92 -12.63
C PHE A 82 -4.65 0.01 -13.69
N ILE A 83 -5.37 -0.57 -14.64
CA ILE A 83 -5.96 0.17 -15.75
C ILE A 83 -7.35 0.65 -15.31
N THR A 84 -7.54 1.96 -15.36
CA THR A 84 -8.83 2.62 -15.12
C THR A 84 -9.68 2.61 -16.38
N ASP A 85 -11.00 2.74 -16.23
CA ASP A 85 -11.91 2.93 -17.36
C ASP A 85 -11.52 4.14 -18.21
N ALA A 86 -10.95 5.17 -17.60
CA ALA A 86 -10.45 6.35 -18.30
C ALA A 86 -9.26 6.03 -19.22
N PHE A 87 -8.32 5.22 -18.76
CA PHE A 87 -7.21 4.79 -19.60
C PHE A 87 -7.70 3.88 -20.73
N ILE A 88 -8.62 2.95 -20.44
CA ILE A 88 -9.22 2.08 -21.46
C ILE A 88 -9.92 2.92 -22.53
N ALA A 89 -10.72 3.92 -22.12
CA ALA A 89 -11.42 4.81 -23.03
C ALA A 89 -10.44 5.61 -23.89
N LEU A 90 -9.40 6.18 -23.29
CA LEU A 90 -8.36 6.91 -24.02
C LEU A 90 -7.67 5.99 -25.04
N PHE A 91 -7.23 4.81 -24.61
CA PHE A 91 -6.57 3.85 -25.50
C PHE A 91 -7.50 3.42 -26.64
N ASN A 92 -8.76 3.09 -26.36
CA ASN A 92 -9.69 2.61 -27.38
C ASN A 92 -10.14 3.68 -28.38
N SER A 93 -10.05 4.96 -27.99
CA SER A 93 -10.51 6.10 -28.79
C SER A 93 -9.38 6.96 -29.38
N HIS A 94 -8.11 6.68 -29.09
CA HIS A 94 -7.04 7.56 -29.57
C HIS A 94 -6.84 7.47 -31.08
N THR A 95 -6.27 8.52 -31.64
CA THR A 95 -6.02 8.64 -33.07
C THR A 95 -4.79 9.51 -33.27
N HIS A 96 -4.18 9.46 -34.46
CA HIS A 96 -3.05 10.32 -34.81
C HIS A 96 -3.36 11.15 -36.05
N THR A 97 -2.67 12.28 -36.22
CA THR A 97 -2.65 13.03 -37.48
C THR A 97 -1.60 12.39 -38.40
N SER A 98 -1.99 11.99 -39.62
CA SER A 98 -1.02 11.52 -40.61
C SER A 98 -0.21 12.68 -41.20
N THR A 99 0.93 12.38 -41.84
CA THR A 99 1.88 13.36 -42.41
C THR A 99 1.32 14.19 -43.57
N ALA A 100 0.13 13.84 -44.09
CA ALA A 100 -0.61 14.65 -45.04
C ALA A 100 -1.65 15.52 -44.29
N ALA A 101 -1.78 16.78 -44.68
CA ALA A 101 -2.74 17.70 -44.07
C ALA A 101 -4.17 17.13 -44.17
N GLY A 102 -4.81 16.91 -43.02
CA GLY A 102 -6.27 16.88 -42.92
C GLY A 102 -6.97 15.54 -42.72
N THR A 103 -6.30 14.43 -42.37
CA THR A 103 -7.05 13.21 -41.98
C THR A 103 -6.45 12.51 -40.76
N GLN A 104 -7.26 12.50 -39.70
CA GLN A 104 -7.05 11.74 -38.47
C GLN A 104 -7.18 10.25 -38.77
N THR A 105 -6.33 9.43 -38.17
CA THR A 105 -6.45 7.96 -38.30
C THR A 105 -7.77 7.50 -37.68
N SER A 106 -8.22 6.32 -38.08
CA SER A 106 -9.20 5.59 -37.28
C SER A 106 -8.61 5.23 -35.90
N ASN A 107 -9.50 4.85 -34.99
CA ASN A 107 -9.13 4.30 -33.69
C ASN A 107 -8.28 3.01 -33.83
N PRO A 108 -7.57 2.58 -32.78
CA PRO A 108 -6.77 1.37 -32.83
C PRO A 108 -7.62 0.15 -33.13
N THR A 109 -7.13 -0.72 -34.00
CA THR A 109 -7.79 -2.00 -34.28
C THR A 109 -7.58 -3.01 -33.15
N GLN A 110 -6.49 -2.88 -32.39
CA GLN A 110 -6.29 -3.57 -31.13
C GLN A 110 -6.98 -2.78 -30.01
N GLN A 111 -8.03 -3.37 -29.43
CA GLN A 111 -8.83 -2.74 -28.39
C GLN A 111 -8.55 -3.38 -27.02
N MET A 112 -8.56 -2.56 -25.98
CA MET A 112 -8.50 -3.00 -24.60
C MET A 112 -9.92 -3.25 -24.09
N ASN A 113 -10.28 -4.53 -23.93
CA ASN A 113 -11.59 -4.92 -23.38
C ASN A 113 -11.59 -4.78 -21.83
N PRO A 114 -12.53 -4.02 -21.23
CA PRO A 114 -12.67 -3.91 -19.78
C PRO A 114 -12.76 -5.25 -19.04
N ALA A 115 -13.47 -6.24 -19.57
CA ALA A 115 -13.58 -7.55 -18.92
C ALA A 115 -12.24 -8.32 -18.84
N ALA A 116 -11.29 -7.98 -19.71
CA ALA A 116 -9.98 -8.63 -19.79
C ALA A 116 -8.84 -7.77 -19.27
N HIS A 117 -9.04 -6.46 -19.09
CA HIS A 117 -7.99 -5.48 -18.82
C HIS A 117 -8.37 -4.41 -17.79
N ALA A 118 -9.65 -4.23 -17.44
CA ALA A 118 -10.05 -3.33 -16.37
C ALA A 118 -9.82 -3.96 -15.01
N THR A 119 -9.43 -3.09 -14.10
CA THR A 119 -9.55 -3.31 -12.66
C THR A 119 -11.03 -3.47 -12.31
N SER A 120 -11.49 -4.64 -11.85
CA SER A 120 -12.72 -4.66 -11.04
C SER A 120 -12.42 -3.80 -9.82
N THR A 121 -13.24 -2.79 -9.50
CA THR A 121 -13.02 -1.84 -8.42
C THR A 121 -12.70 -2.51 -7.07
N VAL A 122 -11.43 -2.86 -6.85
CA VAL A 122 -10.85 -2.99 -5.52
C VAL A 122 -10.26 -1.62 -5.23
N LYS A 123 -11.15 -0.64 -4.97
CA LYS A 123 -10.85 0.78 -4.66
C LYS A 123 -9.46 1.23 -5.16
N GLY A 124 -9.31 1.32 -6.49
CA GLY A 124 -8.23 2.09 -7.09
C GLY A 124 -8.64 3.56 -7.08
N GLY A 125 -8.19 4.28 -6.06
CA GLY A 125 -8.11 5.75 -6.09
C GLY A 125 -6.73 6.17 -6.56
#